data_AF-A0A954FBZ5-F1
#
_entry.id   AF-A0A954FBZ5-F1
#
_cell.length_a   1.000
_cell.length_b   1.000
_cell.length_c   1.000
_cell.angle_alpha   90.00
_cell.angle_beta   90.00
_cell.angle_gamma   90.00
#
_symmetry.space_group_name_H-M   'P 1'
#
loop_
_entity.id
_entity.type
_entity.pdbx_description
1 polymer ?
#
loop_
_entity_poly.entity_id
_entity_poly.type
_entity_poly.pdbx_seq_one_letter_code
_entity_poly.pdbx_strand_id
1 'polypeptide(L)'
;MDVFSLNIPGLMVVGTDTDVGKTYITAAIARQLVAEGVQTGVYKPACSGSVRDENTGACHWPDVEQLSDAIQSSVPVERICPQRFHAPLAPPVAAASEG
;
A
#
# COMPACT_ATOMS: atom_id res chain seq x y z
N MET A 1 -19.86 16.83 -15.22
CA MET A 1 -19.14 16.30 -14.06
C MET A 1 -17.76 16.89 -14.13
N ASP A 2 -17.51 17.91 -13.30
CA ASP A 2 -16.21 18.56 -13.26
C ASP A 2 -15.19 17.56 -12.71
N VAL A 3 -14.40 16.99 -13.62
CA VAL A 3 -13.20 16.24 -13.25
C VAL A 3 -12.23 17.30 -12.78
N PHE A 4 -12.24 17.60 -11.47
CA PHE A 4 -11.24 18.48 -10.88
C PHE A 4 -9.87 17.94 -11.24
N SER A 5 -9.16 18.65 -12.12
CA SER A 5 -7.78 18.36 -12.46
C SER A 5 -6.92 18.74 -11.26
N LEU A 6 -6.89 17.86 -10.26
CA LEU A 6 -5.97 17.95 -9.13
C LEU A 6 -4.57 17.65 -9.69
N ASN A 7 -3.81 18.70 -9.96
CA ASN A 7 -2.41 18.61 -10.38
C ASN A 7 -1.54 18.27 -9.16
N ILE A 8 -1.76 17.10 -8.58
CA ILE A 8 -0.97 16.58 -7.46
C ILE A 8 0.28 15.92 -8.07
N PRO A 9 1.49 16.42 -7.79
CA PRO A 9 2.71 15.75 -8.22
C PRO A 9 2.73 14.33 -7.68
N GLY A 10 2.92 13.35 -8.57
CA GLY A 10 2.89 11.94 -8.22
C GLY A 10 4.10 11.20 -8.79
N LEU A 11 4.62 10.25 -8.01
CA LEU A 11 5.61 9.28 -8.48
C LEU A 11 4.95 7.90 -8.59
N MET A 12 5.07 7.28 -9.77
CA MET A 12 4.62 5.90 -9.96
C MET A 12 5.83 4.97 -9.88
N VAL A 13 5.77 4.02 -8.94
CA VAL A 13 6.77 2.96 -8.80
C VAL A 13 6.24 1.69 -9.45
N VAL A 14 6.93 1.24 -10.50
CA VAL A 14 6.63 -0.01 -11.22
C VAL A 14 7.78 -0.99 -11.10
N GLY A 15 7.52 -2.27 -11.34
CA GLY A 15 8.54 -3.32 -11.31
C GLY A 15 8.04 -4.56 -12.02
N THR A 16 8.98 -5.39 -12.46
CA THR A 16 8.72 -6.54 -13.34
C THR A 16 8.14 -7.74 -12.62
N ASP A 17 8.36 -7.86 -11.31
CA ASP A 17 7.98 -9.03 -10.53
C ASP A 17 7.33 -8.63 -9.18
N THR A 18 6.73 -9.61 -8.51
CA THR A 18 6.32 -9.53 -7.09
C THR A 18 7.58 -9.56 -6.21
N ASP A 19 7.53 -8.97 -5.02
CA ASP A 19 8.63 -8.92 -4.05
C ASP A 19 9.99 -8.34 -4.52
N VAL A 20 10.04 -7.74 -5.71
CA VAL A 20 11.22 -7.01 -6.24
C VAL A 20 11.56 -5.72 -5.48
N GLY A 21 10.85 -5.42 -4.38
CA GLY A 21 11.13 -4.26 -3.51
C GLY A 21 10.32 -2.98 -3.80
N LYS A 22 9.25 -3.06 -4.61
CA LYS A 22 8.40 -1.89 -4.93
C LYS A 22 7.83 -1.20 -3.69
N THR A 23 7.28 -1.96 -2.73
CA THR A 23 6.74 -1.39 -1.49
C THR A 23 7.86 -0.74 -0.66
N TYR A 24 9.01 -1.41 -0.54
CA TYR A 24 10.15 -0.93 0.21
C TYR A 24 10.65 0.43 -0.31
N ILE A 25 10.88 0.55 -1.62
CA ILE A 25 11.38 1.81 -2.19
C ILE A 25 10.34 2.91 -2.13
N THR A 26 9.05 2.59 -2.31
CA THR A 26 7.95 3.55 -2.15
C THR A 26 7.92 4.11 -0.72
N ALA A 27 8.00 3.24 0.29
CA ALA A 27 8.03 3.63 1.68
C ALA A 27 9.28 4.46 2.04
N ALA A 28 10.43 4.14 1.45
CA ALA A 28 11.67 4.90 1.64
C ALA A 28 11.56 6.33 1.08
N ILE A 29 11.04 6.47 -0.14
CA ILE A 29 10.80 7.78 -0.76
C ILE A 29 9.78 8.58 0.06
N ALA A 30 8.68 7.95 0.47
CA ALA A 30 7.66 8.61 1.27
C ALA A 30 8.20 9.12 2.62
N ARG A 31 9.01 8.30 3.32
CA ARG A 31 9.68 8.73 4.56
C ARG A 31 10.58 9.95 4.34
N GLN A 32 11.33 9.98 3.25
CA GLN A 32 12.20 11.11 2.95
C GLN A 32 11.40 12.38 2.69
N LEU A 33 10.34 12.30 1.88
CA LEU A 33 9.46 13.44 1.61
C LEU A 33 8.79 13.97 2.89
N VAL A 34 8.33 13.08 3.77
CA VAL A 34 7.78 13.46 5.09
C VAL A 34 8.85 14.13 5.95
N ALA A 35 10.06 13.59 5.99
CA ALA A 35 11.18 14.18 6.75
C ALA A 35 11.56 15.59 6.23
N GLU A 36 11.32 15.87 4.96
CA GLU A 36 11.49 17.19 4.34
C GLU A 36 10.28 18.12 4.54
N GLY A 37 9.23 17.68 5.25
CA GLY A 37 8.03 18.46 5.54
C GLY A 37 6.99 18.47 4.41
N VAL A 38 7.13 17.59 3.40
CA VAL A 38 6.17 17.48 2.30
C VAL A 38 4.97 16.65 2.74
N GLN A 39 3.76 17.18 2.55
CA GLN A 39 2.52 16.45 2.77
C GLN A 39 2.40 15.30 1.75
N THR A 40 2.70 14.08 2.21
CA THR A 40 2.87 12.92 1.34
C THR A 40 1.80 11.88 1.63
N GLY A 41 1.15 11.38 0.58
CA GLY A 41 0.30 10.21 0.62
C GLY A 41 0.96 9.03 -0.10
N VAL A 42 0.52 7.82 0.21
CA VAL A 42 0.91 6.60 -0.52
C VAL A 42 -0.33 5.84 -0.94
N TYR A 43 -0.26 5.22 -2.11
CA TYR A 43 -1.35 4.44 -2.69
C TYR A 43 -0.80 3.17 -3.30
N LYS A 44 -1.34 2.02 -2.88
CA LYS A 44 -1.06 0.70 -3.41
C LYS A 44 -2.41 0.10 -3.84
N PRO A 45 -2.67 -0.08 -5.15
CA PRO A 45 -4.01 -0.41 -5.63
C PRO A 45 -4.51 -1.77 -5.15
N ALA A 46 -3.61 -2.73 -4.94
CA ALA A 46 -3.92 -4.04 -4.40
C ALA A 46 -2.70 -4.67 -3.70
N CYS A 47 -2.97 -5.48 -2.67
CA CYS A 47 -2.00 -6.40 -2.07
C CYS A 47 -2.67 -7.72 -1.67
N SER A 48 -1.84 -8.72 -1.44
CA SER A 48 -2.25 -10.08 -1.11
C SER A 48 -1.25 -10.69 -0.12
N GLY A 49 -1.58 -11.83 0.48
CA GLY A 49 -0.73 -12.47 1.49
C GLY A 49 -0.80 -11.79 2.85
N SER A 50 -1.93 -11.91 3.53
CA SER A 50 -2.03 -11.46 4.92
C SER A 50 -1.25 -12.39 5.85
N VAL A 51 -0.64 -11.82 6.88
CA VAL A 51 -0.06 -12.58 7.99
C VAL A 51 -1.04 -12.58 9.16
N ARG A 52 -1.24 -13.75 9.77
CA ARG A 52 -2.12 -13.90 10.93
C ARG A 52 -1.29 -13.86 12.20
N ASP A 53 -1.63 -12.97 13.12
CA ASP A 53 -1.07 -12.95 14.46
C ASP A 53 -1.65 -14.12 15.27
N GLU A 54 -0.79 -14.99 15.81
CA GLU A 54 -1.21 -16.22 16.50
C GLU A 54 -1.85 -15.96 17.86
N ASN A 55 -1.54 -14.83 18.51
CA ASN A 55 -2.03 -14.50 19.85
C ASN A 55 -3.42 -13.85 19.81
N THR A 56 -3.65 -12.99 18.82
CA THR A 56 -4.86 -12.19 18.68
C THR A 56 -5.82 -12.74 17.61
N GLY A 57 -5.30 -13.57 16.70
CA GLY A 57 -6.03 -14.08 15.54
C GLY A 57 -6.26 -13.05 14.43
N ALA A 58 -5.78 -11.81 14.61
CA ALA A 58 -5.94 -10.73 13.66
C ALA A 58 -5.05 -10.93 12.41
N CYS A 59 -5.56 -10.54 11.25
CA CYS A 59 -4.79 -10.53 10.01
C CYS A 59 -4.24 -9.13 9.75
N HIS A 60 -2.99 -9.06 9.30
CA HIS A 60 -2.34 -7.83 8.87
C HIS A 60 -1.65 -8.02 7.51
N TRP A 61 -1.37 -6.90 6.84
CA TRP A 61 -0.71 -6.88 5.54
C TRP A 61 0.58 -6.07 5.67
N PRO A 62 1.75 -6.72 5.73
CA PRO A 62 3.04 -6.04 5.94
C PRO A 62 3.29 -4.91 4.93
N ASP A 63 2.84 -5.10 3.69
CA ASP A 63 2.92 -4.07 2.65
C ASP A 63 2.16 -2.78 3.02
N VAL A 64 0.98 -2.91 3.62
CA VAL A 64 0.10 -1.79 3.97
C VAL A 64 0.62 -1.10 5.22
N GLU A 65 1.08 -1.87 6.21
CA GLU A 65 1.70 -1.35 7.43
C GLU A 65 2.95 -0.55 7.10
N GLN A 66 3.85 -1.10 6.27
CA GLN A 66 5.08 -0.42 5.87
C GLN A 66 4.80 0.93 5.18
N LEU A 67 3.74 1.00 4.38
CA LEU A 67 3.31 2.23 3.71
C LEU A 67 2.63 3.22 4.67
N SER A 68 1.78 2.72 5.57
CA SER A 68 1.11 3.52 6.61
C SER A 68 2.13 4.20 7.53
N ASP A 69 3.11 3.42 8.01
CA ASP A 69 4.17 3.90 8.89
C ASP A 69 5.06 4.95 8.21
N ALA A 70 5.22 4.86 6.90
CA ALA A 70 6.08 5.77 6.14
C ALA A 70 5.56 7.20 6.05
N ILE A 71 4.22 7.38 6.04
CA ILE A 71 3.62 8.71 5.88
C ILE A 71 3.29 9.41 7.21
N GLN A 72 3.50 8.74 8.35
CA GLN A 72 3.26 9.27 9.71
C GLN A 72 1.92 10.02 9.85
N SER A 73 0.87 9.54 9.18
CA SER A 73 -0.42 10.23 9.09
C SER A 73 -1.57 9.31 9.45
N SER A 74 -2.72 9.89 9.79
CA SER A 74 -3.96 9.16 10.13
C SER A 74 -4.77 8.73 8.90
N VAL A 75 -4.11 8.56 7.74
CA VAL A 75 -4.79 8.09 6.54
C VAL A 75 -5.28 6.65 6.78
N PRO A 76 -6.59 6.39 6.64
CA PRO A 76 -7.11 5.04 6.81
C PRO A 76 -6.46 4.06 5.83
N VAL A 77 -6.18 2.85 6.30
CA VAL A 77 -5.54 1.80 5.51
C VAL A 77 -6.34 1.43 4.26
N GLU A 78 -7.68 1.61 4.27
CA GLU A 78 -8.57 1.45 3.11
C GLU A 78 -8.25 2.44 1.97
N ARG A 79 -7.72 3.62 2.31
CA ARG A 79 -7.30 4.62 1.33
C ARG A 79 -5.88 4.39 0.83
N ILE A 80 -5.03 3.77 1.66
CA ILE A 80 -3.69 3.36 1.26
C ILE A 80 -3.77 2.16 0.32
N CYS A 81 -4.55 1.14 0.68
CA CYS A 81 -4.73 -0.08 -0.08
C CYS A 81 -6.18 -0.56 -0.01
N PRO A 82 -7.03 -0.21 -1.01
CA PRO A 82 -8.44 -0.55 -0.98
C PRO A 82 -8.71 -2.04 -1.23
N GLN A 83 -7.82 -2.74 -1.94
CA GLN A 83 -7.99 -4.16 -2.27
C GLN A 83 -6.91 -4.98 -1.55
N ARG A 84 -7.34 -5.73 -0.54
CA ARG A 84 -6.45 -6.52 0.32
C ARG A 84 -6.98 -7.94 0.37
N PHE A 85 -6.16 -8.89 -0.04
CA PHE A 85 -6.52 -10.31 -0.11
C PHE A 85 -5.70 -11.13 0.88
N HIS A 86 -6.27 -12.22 1.38
CA HIS A 86 -5.60 -13.09 2.34
C HIS A 86 -4.62 -14.06 1.68
N ALA A 87 -4.98 -14.65 0.54
CA ALA A 87 -4.20 -15.66 -0.15
C ALA A 87 -2.84 -15.08 -0.63
N PRO A 88 -1.71 -15.78 -0.41
CA PRO A 88 -0.38 -15.32 -0.83
C PRO A 88 -0.14 -15.60 -2.34
N LEU A 89 -1.00 -15.05 -3.19
CA LEU A 89 -0.99 -15.21 -4.64
C LEU A 89 -0.96 -13.82 -5.30
N ALA A 90 -0.69 -13.74 -6.61
CA ALA A 90 -0.83 -12.48 -7.33
C ALA A 90 -2.25 -11.90 -7.12
N PRO A 91 -2.45 -10.58 -6.92
CA PRO A 91 -3.74 -10.03 -6.50
C PRO A 91 -4.95 -10.43 -7.36
N PRO A 92 -4.87 -10.50 -8.72
CA PRO A 92 -6.00 -10.96 -9.52
C PRO A 92 -6.39 -12.43 -9.25
N VAL A 93 -5.41 -13.27 -8.94
CA VAL A 93 -5.63 -14.69 -8.61
C VAL A 93 -6.21 -14.82 -7.21
N ALA A 94 -5.69 -14.05 -6.25
CA ALA A 94 -6.19 -14.01 -4.88
C ALA A 94 -7.66 -13.53 -4.84
N ALA A 95 -7.98 -12.45 -5.57
CA ALA A 95 -9.35 -11.97 -5.73
C ALA A 95 -10.29 -13.08 -6.23
N ALA A 96 -9.94 -13.72 -7.34
CA ALA A 96 -10.74 -14.80 -7.90
C ALA A 96 -10.94 -16.00 -6.94
N SER A 97 -10.02 -16.21 -6.00
CA SER A 97 -10.14 -17.27 -4.98
C SER A 97 -10.97 -16.88 -3.75
N GLU A 98 -11.16 -15.58 -3.50
CA GLU A 98 -11.82 -15.04 -2.30
C GLU A 98 -13.24 -14.52 -2.58
N GLY A 99 -13.61 -14.26 -3.84
CA GLY A 99 -14.95 -13.85 -4.28
C GLY A 99 -14.97 -12.50 -4.99
#